data_AF-A0A9N7RM41-F1
#
_entry.id   AF-A0A9N7RM41-F1
#
_cell.length_a   1.000
_cell.length_b   1.000
_cell.length_c   1.000
_cell.angle_alpha   90.00
_cell.angle_beta   90.00
_cell.angle_gamma   90.00
#
_symmetry.space_group_name_H-M   'P 1'
#
loop_
_entity.id
_entity.type
_entity.pdbx_description
1 polymer ?
#
loop_
_entity_poly.entity_id
_entity_poly.type
_entity_poly.pdbx_seq_one_letter_code
_entity_poly.pdbx_strand_id
1 'polypeptide(L)'
;MSGGDHIHSGTVVGVIPVASGGIHVWHMSALTEIFGDDSVLQFGIGTLGHPWGNAPGAVANRVALEACVQARNEGRDLSAEGNVIICEVSKWSPELAVACEVWK
;
A
#
# COMPACT_ATOMS: atom_id res chain seq x y z
N MET A 1 41.39 34.26 -12.90
CA MET A 1 40.97 32.95 -13.41
C MET A 1 41.31 31.91 -12.37
N SER A 2 40.34 31.48 -11.56
CA SER A 2 40.46 30.29 -10.73
C SER A 2 39.21 29.46 -11.03
N GLY A 3 39.41 28.39 -11.81
CA GLY A 3 38.38 27.40 -12.08
C GLY A 3 38.18 26.58 -10.82
N GLY A 4 37.02 26.73 -10.19
CA GLY A 4 36.52 25.79 -9.22
C GLY A 4 35.73 24.74 -9.98
N ASP A 5 36.14 23.49 -9.86
CA ASP A 5 35.48 22.33 -10.47
C ASP A 5 34.10 22.16 -9.83
N HIS A 6 33.09 22.77 -10.43
CA HIS A 6 31.69 22.45 -10.18
C HIS A 6 31.41 21.09 -10.79
N ILE A 7 31.77 20.03 -10.07
CA ILE A 7 31.19 18.70 -10.28
C ILE A 7 29.70 18.88 -9.94
N HIS A 8 28.89 19.19 -10.95
CA HIS A 8 27.47 18.88 -10.88
C HIS A 8 27.43 17.38 -10.63
N SER A 9 27.10 16.98 -9.40
CA SER A 9 26.56 15.64 -9.19
C SER A 9 25.41 15.53 -10.19
N GLY A 10 25.62 14.79 -11.28
CA GLY A 10 24.60 14.62 -12.30
C GLY A 10 23.30 14.21 -11.62
N THR A 11 22.16 14.71 -12.09
CA THR A 11 20.86 14.43 -11.48
C THR A 11 20.68 12.91 -11.32
N VAL A 12 20.89 12.41 -10.10
CA VAL A 12 20.63 11.00 -9.79
C VAL A 12 19.11 10.87 -9.75
N VAL A 13 18.55 10.15 -10.71
CA VAL A 13 17.12 9.83 -10.71
C VAL A 13 16.87 8.82 -9.61
N GLY A 14 15.92 9.11 -8.71
CA GLY A 14 15.54 8.19 -7.63
C GLY A 14 14.98 6.86 -8.18
N VAL A 15 15.10 5.80 -7.40
CA VAL A 15 14.54 4.48 -7.71
C VAL A 15 13.28 4.27 -6.86
N ILE A 16 12.19 3.81 -7.47
CA ILE A 16 10.95 3.48 -6.75
C ILE A 16 11.15 2.15 -5.99
N PRO A 17 11.07 2.12 -4.64
CA PRO A 17 11.14 0.90 -3.86
C PRO A 17 9.93 -0.01 -4.11
N VAL A 18 10.16 -1.32 -4.06
CA VAL A 18 9.12 -2.35 -4.19
C VAL A 18 9.03 -3.15 -2.90
N ALA A 19 7.90 -3.05 -2.19
CA ALA A 19 7.56 -3.93 -1.07
C ALA A 19 6.83 -5.17 -1.59
N SER A 20 7.33 -6.35 -1.24
CA SER A 20 6.80 -7.63 -1.71
C SER A 20 7.14 -8.75 -0.72
N GLY A 21 6.46 -9.90 -0.86
CA GLY A 21 6.70 -11.11 -0.07
C GLY A 21 5.77 -11.22 1.14
N GLY A 22 4.81 -12.15 1.08
CA GLY A 22 3.92 -12.46 2.21
C GLY A 22 2.90 -11.37 2.59
N ILE A 23 2.76 -10.31 1.79
CA ILE A 23 1.85 -9.20 2.08
C ILE A 23 0.41 -9.46 1.61
N HIS A 24 -0.55 -8.94 2.37
CA HIS A 24 -2.01 -9.00 2.16
C HIS A 24 -2.69 -7.76 2.78
N VAL A 25 -4.01 -7.63 2.64
CA VAL A 25 -4.77 -6.39 2.96
C VAL A 25 -4.55 -5.82 4.37
N TRP A 26 -4.29 -6.65 5.38
CA TRP A 26 -4.01 -6.19 6.75
C TRP A 26 -2.66 -5.48 6.91
N HIS A 27 -1.74 -5.66 5.97
CA HIS A 27 -0.47 -4.94 5.95
C HIS A 27 -0.59 -3.55 5.32
N MET A 28 -1.71 -3.23 4.65
CA MET A 28 -1.82 -2.05 3.80
C MET A 28 -1.54 -0.74 4.53
N SER A 29 -2.06 -0.60 5.76
CA SER A 29 -1.87 0.60 6.57
C SER A 29 -0.39 0.84 6.90
N ALA A 30 0.28 -0.19 7.40
CA ALA A 30 1.71 -0.13 7.72
C ALA A 30 2.58 0.11 6.47
N LEU A 31 2.26 -0.54 5.35
CA LEU A 31 3.00 -0.35 4.10
C LEU A 31 2.84 1.07 3.55
N THR A 32 1.63 1.64 3.62
CA THR A 32 1.35 3.03 3.21
C THR A 32 2.10 4.03 4.09
N GLU A 33 2.16 3.78 5.40
CA GLU A 33 2.89 4.60 6.37
C GLU A 33 4.41 4.54 6.15
N ILE A 34 4.97 3.34 5.95
CA ILE A 34 6.41 3.11 5.87
C ILE A 34 6.98 3.62 4.54
N PHE A 35 6.31 3.32 3.42
CA PHE A 35 6.87 3.56 2.09
C PHE A 35 6.33 4.82 1.41
N GLY A 36 5.16 5.32 1.82
CA GLY A 36 4.53 6.48 1.18
C GLY A 36 4.12 6.22 -0.27
N ASP A 37 3.82 7.32 -0.98
CA ASP A 37 3.19 7.28 -2.31
C ASP A 37 4.14 6.82 -3.42
N ASP A 38 5.43 7.13 -3.30
CA ASP A 38 6.46 6.77 -4.28
C ASP A 38 6.96 5.34 -4.06
N SER A 39 6.05 4.37 -4.07
CA SER A 39 6.36 2.97 -3.84
C SER A 39 5.49 2.02 -4.66
N VAL A 40 5.94 0.77 -4.81
CA VAL A 40 5.14 -0.32 -5.37
C VAL A 40 4.89 -1.35 -4.28
N LEU A 41 3.62 -1.67 -4.03
CA LEU A 41 3.21 -2.74 -3.14
C LEU A 41 2.74 -3.95 -3.96
N GLN A 42 3.52 -5.04 -3.95
CA GLN A 42 3.26 -6.20 -4.80
C GLN A 42 2.55 -7.33 -4.04
N PHE A 43 1.26 -7.49 -4.31
CA PHE A 43 0.42 -8.54 -3.73
C PHE A 43 0.35 -9.78 -4.63
N GLY A 44 1.25 -10.74 -4.43
CA GLY A 44 1.25 -12.03 -5.13
C GLY A 44 0.10 -12.93 -4.68
N ILE A 45 0.36 -13.80 -3.70
CA ILE A 45 -0.69 -14.63 -3.07
C ILE A 45 -1.76 -13.77 -2.38
N GLY A 46 -1.43 -12.56 -1.94
CA GLY A 46 -2.42 -11.57 -1.48
C GLY A 46 -3.46 -11.15 -2.53
N THR A 47 -3.26 -11.48 -3.82
CA THR A 47 -4.27 -11.34 -4.89
C THR A 47 -4.78 -12.71 -5.34
N LEU A 48 -3.86 -13.62 -5.72
CA LEU A 48 -4.20 -14.91 -6.30
C LEU A 48 -4.88 -15.86 -5.32
N GLY A 49 -4.66 -15.68 -4.01
CA GLY A 49 -5.28 -16.45 -2.95
C GLY A 49 -6.68 -15.96 -2.58
N HIS A 50 -7.23 -14.93 -3.25
CA HIS A 50 -8.58 -14.46 -2.97
C HIS A 50 -9.63 -15.53 -3.38
N PRO A 51 -10.57 -15.91 -2.50
CA PRO A 51 -11.55 -16.98 -2.76
C PRO A 51 -12.41 -16.78 -4.00
N TRP A 52 -12.61 -15.54 -4.43
CA TRP A 52 -13.40 -15.21 -5.62
C TRP A 52 -12.55 -14.97 -6.88
N GLY A 53 -11.26 -15.31 -6.82
CA GLY A 53 -10.32 -15.18 -7.93
C GLY A 53 -9.61 -13.82 -8.01
N ASN A 54 -8.82 -13.68 -9.07
CA ASN A 54 -7.80 -12.62 -9.19
C ASN A 54 -8.40 -11.21 -9.24
N ALA A 55 -9.49 -11.01 -9.99
CA ALA A 55 -10.09 -9.69 -10.15
C ALA A 55 -10.65 -9.18 -8.80
N PRO A 56 -11.44 -9.97 -8.04
CA PRO A 56 -11.81 -9.60 -6.67
C PRO A 56 -10.62 -9.38 -5.73
N GLY A 57 -9.58 -10.21 -5.81
CA GLY A 57 -8.36 -9.99 -5.02
C GLY A 57 -7.67 -8.65 -5.33
N ALA A 58 -7.64 -8.26 -6.60
CA ALA A 58 -7.09 -6.97 -7.02
C ALA A 58 -7.97 -5.80 -6.53
N VAL A 59 -9.30 -5.95 -6.57
CA VAL A 59 -10.25 -4.98 -6.01
C VAL A 59 -10.04 -4.82 -4.51
N ALA A 60 -9.91 -5.91 -3.75
CA ALA A 60 -9.65 -5.87 -2.32
C ALA A 60 -8.38 -5.07 -1.99
N ASN A 61 -7.27 -5.36 -2.68
CA ASN A 61 -6.02 -4.63 -2.48
C ASN A 61 -6.13 -3.15 -2.87
N ARG A 62 -6.83 -2.83 -3.97
CA ARG A 62 -7.04 -1.44 -4.40
C ARG A 62 -7.88 -0.65 -3.39
N VAL A 63 -8.99 -1.23 -2.94
CA VAL A 63 -9.89 -0.59 -1.98
C VAL A 63 -9.18 -0.35 -0.64
N ALA A 64 -8.43 -1.33 -0.15
CA ALA A 64 -7.62 -1.16 1.06
C ALA A 64 -6.59 -0.02 0.92
N LEU A 65 -5.88 0.05 -0.22
CA LEU A 65 -4.87 1.10 -0.46
C LEU A 65 -5.51 2.48 -0.49
N GLU A 66 -6.58 2.67 -1.25
CA GLU A 66 -7.24 3.98 -1.35
C GLU A 66 -7.83 4.43 -0.02
N ALA A 67 -8.36 3.50 0.78
CA ALA A 67 -8.84 3.81 2.12
C ALA A 67 -7.71 4.28 3.04
N CYS A 68 -6.56 3.61 3.03
CA CYS A 68 -5.40 4.04 3.81
C CYS A 68 -4.88 5.40 3.34
N VAL A 69 -4.77 5.64 2.03
CA VAL A 69 -4.34 6.93 1.48
C VAL A 69 -5.33 8.04 1.85
N GLN A 70 -6.63 7.80 1.72
CA GLN A 70 -7.66 8.77 2.11
C GLN A 70 -7.57 9.09 3.60
N ALA A 71 -7.54 8.07 4.46
CA ALA A 71 -7.45 8.26 5.91
C ALA A 71 -6.20 9.05 6.32
N ARG A 72 -5.03 8.73 5.74
CA ARG A 72 -3.79 9.48 5.96
C ARG A 72 -3.93 10.93 5.51
N ASN A 73 -4.50 11.17 4.33
CA ASN A 73 -4.68 12.52 3.79
C ASN A 73 -5.71 13.34 4.61
N GLU A 74 -6.65 12.68 5.29
CA GLU A 74 -7.58 13.29 6.26
C GLU A 74 -6.95 13.48 7.65
N GLY A 75 -5.68 13.11 7.84
CA GLY A 75 -4.93 13.31 9.08
C GLY A 75 -5.10 12.22 10.13
N ARG A 76 -5.63 11.05 9.77
CA ARG A 76 -5.72 9.88 10.67
C ARG A 76 -4.34 9.23 10.87
N ASP A 77 -4.13 8.62 12.04
CA ASP A 77 -2.91 7.87 12.35
C ASP A 77 -3.02 6.43 11.84
N LEU A 78 -2.33 6.12 10.73
CA LEU A 78 -2.34 4.79 10.14
C LEU A 78 -1.72 3.70 11.03
N SER A 79 -0.80 4.07 11.92
CA SER A 79 -0.17 3.11 12.85
C SER A 79 -1.12 2.70 13.97
N ALA A 80 -1.96 3.62 14.44
CA ALA A 80 -2.93 3.37 15.50
C ALA A 80 -4.30 2.89 14.97
N GLU A 81 -4.74 3.42 13.84
CA GLU A 81 -6.12 3.28 13.34
C GLU A 81 -6.25 2.32 12.15
N GLY A 82 -5.14 1.79 11.61
CA GLY A 82 -5.13 1.01 10.37
C GLY A 82 -6.14 -0.14 10.32
N ASN A 83 -6.23 -0.93 11.38
CA ASN A 83 -7.19 -2.03 11.45
C ASN A 83 -8.64 -1.53 11.48
N VAL A 84 -8.90 -0.39 12.13
CA VAL A 84 -10.24 0.22 12.18
C VAL A 84 -10.64 0.68 10.79
N ILE A 85 -9.74 1.36 10.07
CA ILE A 85 -9.96 1.82 8.68
C ILE A 85 -10.32 0.64 7.77
N ILE A 86 -9.52 -0.42 7.78
CA ILE A 86 -9.79 -1.62 6.95
C ILE A 86 -11.12 -2.26 7.34
N CYS A 87 -11.42 -2.41 8.64
CA CYS A 87 -12.71 -2.93 9.10
C CYS A 87 -13.90 -2.09 8.66
N GLU A 88 -13.79 -0.75 8.68
CA GLU A 88 -14.86 0.16 8.25
C GLU A 88 -15.17 0.02 6.76
N VAL A 89 -14.13 -0.08 5.94
CA VAL A 89 -14.22 -0.18 4.49
C VAL A 89 -14.76 -1.54 4.05
N SER A 90 -14.37 -2.61 4.75
CA SER A 90 -14.90 -3.96 4.55
C SER A 90 -16.42 -4.05 4.72
N LYS A 91 -17.06 -3.11 5.42
CA LYS A 91 -18.53 -3.11 5.57
C LYS A 91 -19.27 -2.88 4.26
N TRP A 92 -18.64 -2.21 3.28
CA TRP A 92 -19.26 -1.87 2.00
C TRP A 92 -18.50 -2.42 0.78
N SER A 93 -17.29 -2.95 0.96
CA SER A 93 -16.54 -3.68 -0.07
C SER A 93 -16.54 -5.18 0.21
N PRO A 94 -17.39 -5.97 -0.46
CA PRO A 94 -17.47 -7.42 -0.26
C PRO A 94 -16.16 -8.14 -0.56
N GLU A 95 -15.42 -7.71 -1.58
CA GLU A 95 -14.12 -8.27 -1.94
C GLU A 95 -13.10 -8.05 -0.82
N LEU A 96 -13.04 -6.83 -0.27
CA LEU A 96 -12.16 -6.57 0.86
C LEU A 96 -12.59 -7.36 2.11
N ALA A 97 -13.90 -7.46 2.39
CA ALA A 97 -14.40 -8.25 3.51
C ALA A 97 -13.94 -9.72 3.43
N VAL A 98 -14.06 -10.33 2.26
CA VAL A 98 -13.61 -11.71 2.05
C VAL A 98 -12.10 -11.83 2.17
N ALA A 99 -11.33 -10.90 1.60
CA ALA A 99 -9.88 -10.88 1.76
C ALA A 99 -9.47 -10.77 3.23
N CYS A 100 -10.15 -9.92 4.01
CA CYS A 100 -9.93 -9.75 5.44
C CYS A 100 -10.14 -11.06 6.21
N GLU A 101 -11.20 -11.81 5.93
CA GLU A 101 -11.49 -13.09 6.60
C GLU A 101 -10.45 -14.19 6.29
N VAL A 102 -9.90 -14.19 5.08
CA VAL A 102 -8.94 -15.22 4.64
C VAL A 102 -7.58 -15.09 5.34
N TRP A 103 -7.15 -13.85 5.58
CA TRP A 103 -5.79 -13.53 6.03
C TRP A 103 -5.72 -12.99 7.47
N LYS A 104 -6.72 -13.28 8.30
CA LYS A 104 -6.74 -12.90 9.72
C LYS A 104 -5.54 -13.44 10.51
#